data_AF-A0A2E2N6P7-F1
#
_entry.id   AF-A0A2E2N6P7-F1
#
_cell.length_a   1.000
_cell.length_b   1.000
_cell.length_c   1.000
_cell.angle_alpha   90.00
_cell.angle_beta   90.00
_cell.angle_gamma   90.00
#
_symmetry.space_group_name_H-M   'P 1'
#
loop_
_entity.id
_entity.type
_entity.pdbx_description
1 polymer ?
#
loop_
_entity_poly.entity_id
_entity_poly.type
_entity_poly.pdbx_seq_one_letter_code
_entity_poly.pdbx_strand_id
1 'polypeptide(L)'
;SLVRVTVSLTNTGVLPTVNAIGRKTRRLAPTVIELEAVSERLVGGERVQRFDSIAGGETVYAEWLVVAGDGGGLTARVRSPRFGDREIGIEVGR
;
A
#
# COMPACT_ATOMS: atom_id res chain seq x y z
N SER A 1 -14.49 12.20 12.32
CA SER A 1 -14.02 13.10 11.23
C SER A 1 -13.65 12.24 10.01
N LEU A 2 -13.60 12.79 8.79
CA LEU A 2 -13.09 12.08 7.61
C LEU A 2 -11.62 12.43 7.41
N VAL A 3 -10.78 11.43 7.19
CA VAL A 3 -9.34 11.63 6.94
C VAL A 3 -8.89 10.83 5.73
N ARG A 4 -7.88 11.36 5.03
CA ARG A 4 -7.20 10.65 3.95
C ARG A 4 -5.96 9.96 4.52
N VAL A 5 -5.86 8.67 4.29
CA VAL A 5 -4.68 7.86 4.61
C VAL A 5 -3.93 7.60 3.31
N THR A 6 -2.66 7.96 3.27
CA THR A 6 -1.77 7.72 2.11
C THR A 6 -0.54 6.95 2.57
N VAL A 7 -0.27 5.81 1.94
CA VAL A 7 0.97 5.04 2.10
C VAL A 7 1.72 5.12 0.80
N SER A 8 3.01 5.46 0.85
CA SER A 8 3.87 5.51 -0.33
C SER A 8 4.88 4.37 -0.33
N LEU A 9 5.16 3.85 -1.53
CA LEU A 9 6.28 2.95 -1.78
C LEU A 9 7.22 3.59 -2.79
N THR A 10 8.47 3.77 -2.41
CA THR A 10 9.51 4.33 -3.28
C THR A 10 10.52 3.27 -3.61
N ASN A 11 10.78 3.07 -4.91
CA ASN A 11 11.92 2.29 -5.36
C ASN A 11 13.13 3.22 -5.49
N THR A 12 14.04 3.18 -4.52
CA THR A 12 15.26 4.00 -4.51
C THR A 12 16.36 3.48 -5.44
N GLY A 13 16.18 2.32 -6.05
CA GLY A 13 17.10 1.74 -7.02
C GLY A 13 16.94 2.30 -8.43
N VAL A 14 17.88 1.98 -9.30
CA VAL A 14 17.87 2.40 -10.72
C VAL A 14 17.00 1.47 -11.58
N LEU A 15 16.89 0.20 -11.18
CA LEU A 15 16.14 -0.82 -11.92
C LEU A 15 14.69 -0.90 -11.40
N PRO A 16 13.72 -1.28 -12.26
CA PRO A 16 12.37 -1.56 -11.81
C PRO A 16 12.36 -2.76 -10.85
N THR A 17 11.40 -2.77 -9.92
CA THR A 17 11.21 -3.92 -9.02
C THR A 17 10.91 -5.20 -9.78
N VAL A 18 10.36 -5.09 -11.00
CA VAL A 18 10.15 -6.21 -11.93
C VAL A 18 10.62 -5.84 -13.34
N ASN A 19 11.52 -6.63 -13.91
CA ASN A 19 11.93 -6.45 -15.30
C ASN A 19 10.81 -6.82 -16.29
N ALA A 20 10.96 -6.42 -17.55
CA ALA A 20 9.93 -6.63 -18.58
C ALA A 20 9.58 -8.12 -18.81
N ILE A 21 10.57 -9.02 -18.73
CA ILE A 21 10.37 -10.47 -18.85
C ILE A 21 9.56 -11.00 -17.66
N GLY A 22 9.89 -10.56 -16.45
CA GLY A 22 9.19 -10.90 -15.22
C GLY A 22 7.73 -10.42 -15.22
N ARG A 23 7.48 -9.22 -15.76
CA ARG A 23 6.11 -8.70 -15.97
C ARG A 23 5.33 -9.56 -16.95
N LYS A 24 5.92 -9.92 -18.10
CA LYS A 24 5.26 -10.70 -19.15
C LYS A 24 4.89 -12.11 -18.68
N THR A 25 5.76 -12.73 -17.88
CA THR A 25 5.55 -14.10 -17.39
C THR A 25 4.62 -14.18 -16.18
N ARG A 26 4.32 -13.06 -15.50
CA ARG A 26 3.54 -13.01 -14.24
C ARG A 26 4.00 -14.01 -13.18
N ARG A 27 5.28 -14.41 -13.23
CA ARG A 27 5.85 -15.45 -12.34
C ARG A 27 5.90 -15.00 -10.88
N LEU A 28 5.99 -13.69 -10.66
CA LEU A 28 6.08 -13.09 -9.34
C LEU A 28 4.81 -12.31 -9.06
N ALA A 29 4.23 -12.52 -7.89
CA ALA A 29 3.07 -11.77 -7.44
C ALA A 29 3.37 -10.26 -7.34
N PRO A 30 2.36 -9.40 -7.49
CA PRO A 30 2.50 -7.97 -7.31
C PRO A 30 2.86 -7.62 -5.87
N THR A 31 3.44 -6.45 -5.68
CA THR A 31 3.48 -5.84 -4.34
C THR A 31 2.08 -5.37 -3.99
N VAL A 32 1.65 -5.66 -2.77
CA VAL A 32 0.30 -5.36 -2.29
C VAL A 32 0.39 -4.46 -1.08
N ILE A 33 -0.44 -3.42 -1.03
CA ILE A 33 -0.69 -2.63 0.18
C ILE A 33 -2.16 -2.83 0.56
N GLU A 34 -2.37 -3.30 1.77
CA GLU A 34 -3.70 -3.54 2.35
C GLU A 34 -3.87 -2.64 3.57
N LEU A 35 -4.97 -1.89 3.60
CA LEU A 35 -5.37 -1.20 4.83
C LEU A 35 -6.26 -2.14 5.66
N GLU A 36 -5.70 -2.60 6.78
CA GLU A 36 -6.44 -3.31 7.83
C GLU A 36 -7.26 -2.28 8.61
N ALA A 37 -8.40 -1.93 8.04
CA ALA A 37 -9.45 -1.16 8.69
C ALA A 37 -10.66 -2.05 8.92
N VAL A 38 -11.35 -1.86 10.06
CA VAL A 38 -12.71 -2.37 10.23
C VAL A 38 -13.54 -1.87 9.05
N SER A 39 -14.20 -2.78 8.34
CA SER A 39 -14.87 -2.48 7.05
C SER A 39 -15.79 -1.25 7.11
N GLU A 40 -16.38 -0.97 8.27
CA GLU A 40 -17.26 0.15 8.57
C GLU A 40 -16.56 1.53 8.56
N ARG A 41 -15.23 1.59 8.62
CA ARG A 41 -14.45 2.84 8.60
C ARG A 41 -13.98 3.24 7.21
N LEU A 42 -13.94 2.32 6.24
CA LEU A 42 -13.47 2.62 4.88
C LEU A 42 -14.62 3.23 4.07
N VAL A 43 -14.47 4.49 3.70
CA VAL A 43 -15.50 5.26 2.96
C VAL A 43 -15.18 5.35 1.48
N GLY A 44 -13.90 5.32 1.12
CA GLY A 44 -13.48 5.40 -0.28
C GLY A 44 -12.10 4.82 -0.52
N GLY A 45 -11.89 4.34 -1.76
CA GLY A 45 -10.69 3.65 -2.19
C GLY A 45 -10.80 2.12 -2.06
N GLU A 46 -9.88 1.42 -2.72
CA GLU A 46 -9.79 -0.03 -2.67
C GLU A 46 -9.03 -0.47 -1.42
N ARG A 47 -9.61 -1.35 -0.58
CA ARG A 47 -8.94 -1.87 0.63
C ARG A 47 -7.54 -2.42 0.32
N VAL A 48 -7.41 -3.08 -0.83
CA VAL A 48 -6.18 -3.72 -1.29
C VAL A 48 -5.76 -3.12 -2.62
N GLN A 49 -4.61 -2.46 -2.64
CA GLN A 49 -4.03 -1.84 -3.84
C GLN A 49 -2.79 -2.62 -4.26
N ARG A 50 -2.68 -2.90 -5.57
CA ARG A 50 -1.67 -3.81 -6.12
C ARG A 50 -0.80 -3.08 -7.12
N PHE A 51 0.51 -3.33 -7.05
CA PHE A 51 1.53 -2.74 -7.89
C PHE A 51 2.35 -3.86 -8.53
N ASP A 52 2.14 -4.08 -9.84
CA ASP A 52 2.83 -5.12 -10.59
C ASP A 52 4.32 -4.86 -10.72
N SER A 53 4.70 -3.58 -10.80
CA SER A 53 6.08 -3.12 -10.87
C SER A 53 6.14 -1.66 -10.45
N ILE A 54 7.25 -1.27 -9.85
CA ILE A 54 7.59 0.12 -9.51
C ILE A 54 8.92 0.40 -10.23
N ALA A 55 8.93 1.38 -11.12
CA ALA A 55 10.13 1.75 -11.87
C ALA A 55 11.24 2.26 -10.94
N GLY A 56 12.49 2.30 -11.42
CA GLY A 56 13.59 2.86 -10.64
C GLY A 56 13.38 4.36 -10.41
N GLY A 57 13.52 4.82 -9.17
CA GLY A 57 13.27 6.20 -8.76
C GLY A 57 11.78 6.57 -8.64
N GLU A 58 10.85 5.66 -8.93
CA GLU A 58 9.42 5.93 -8.86
C GLU A 58 8.87 5.78 -7.44
N THR A 59 7.90 6.64 -7.11
CA THR A 59 7.05 6.51 -5.94
C THR A 59 5.61 6.24 -6.37
N VAL A 60 5.01 5.19 -5.83
CA VAL A 60 3.59 4.87 -5.98
C VAL A 60 2.86 5.09 -4.67
N TYR A 61 1.57 5.36 -4.74
CA TYR A 61 0.74 5.71 -3.60
C TYR A 61 -0.45 4.77 -3.51
N ALA A 62 -0.73 4.30 -2.29
CA ALA A 62 -2.02 3.72 -1.95
C ALA A 62 -2.80 4.68 -1.07
N GLU A 63 -4.03 4.97 -1.46
CA GLU A 63 -4.86 5.98 -0.80
C GLU A 63 -6.22 5.42 -0.36
N TRP A 64 -6.65 5.83 0.83
CA TRP A 64 -7.96 5.52 1.38
C TRP A 64 -8.59 6.75 2.01
N LEU A 65 -9.91 6.84 1.92
CA LEU A 65 -10.71 7.76 2.70
C LEU A 65 -11.36 6.99 3.83
N VAL A 66 -11.11 7.39 5.07
CA VAL A 66 -11.58 6.67 6.26
C VAL A 66 -12.26 7.60 7.27
N VAL A 67 -13.21 7.05 8.02
CA VAL A 67 -13.77 7.70 9.19
C VAL A 67 -12.81 7.51 10.37
N ALA A 68 -12.27 8.61 10.88
CA ALA A 68 -11.55 8.65 12.14
C ALA A 68 -12.52 8.31 13.28
N GLY A 69 -12.23 7.22 13.99
CA GLY A 69 -12.90 6.84 15.23
C GLY A 69 -12.20 7.43 16.45
N ASP A 70 -12.87 7.45 17.58
CA ASP A 70 -12.31 7.98 18.83
C ASP A 70 -11.16 7.08 19.34
N GLY A 71 -9.92 7.51 19.10
CA GLY A 71 -8.71 6.92 19.69
C GLY A 71 -8.24 5.60 19.06
N GLY A 72 -8.61 5.32 17.80
CA GLY A 72 -8.22 4.08 17.10
C GLY A 72 -7.07 4.27 16.11
N GLY A 73 -6.08 3.38 16.17
CA GLY A 73 -5.08 3.23 15.10
C GLY A 73 -5.63 2.42 13.92
N LEU A 74 -5.06 2.63 12.74
CA LEU A 74 -5.19 1.77 11.57
C LEU A 74 -3.86 1.08 11.30
N THR A 75 -3.90 -0.08 10.66
CA THR A 75 -2.67 -0.77 10.23
C THR A 75 -2.67 -0.89 8.72
N ALA A 76 -1.58 -0.49 8.07
CA ALA A 76 -1.34 -0.83 6.67
C ALA A 76 -0.33 -1.97 6.60
N ARG A 77 -0.68 -3.04 5.89
CA ARG A 77 0.19 -4.17 5.58
C ARG A 77 0.72 -4.04 4.17
N VAL A 78 2.04 -4.02 4.03
CA VAL A 78 2.73 -4.11 2.74
C VAL A 78 3.23 -5.53 2.59
N ARG A 79 2.78 -6.23 1.55
CA ARG A 79 3.30 -7.55 1.18
C ARG A 79 4.08 -7.47 -0.11
N SER A 80 5.35 -7.85 -0.07
CA SER A 80 6.22 -7.83 -1.23
C SER A 80 6.99 -9.14 -1.35
N PRO A 81 6.76 -9.93 -2.42
CA PRO A 81 7.55 -11.14 -2.66
C PRO A 81 9.06 -10.91 -2.77
N ARG A 82 9.50 -9.66 -2.98
CA ARG A 82 10.89 -9.28 -3.21
C ARG A 82 11.56 -8.64 -2.00
N PHE A 83 10.78 -7.92 -1.20
CA PHE A 83 11.30 -7.07 -0.12
C PHE A 83 10.78 -7.48 1.26
N GLY A 84 10.01 -8.57 1.32
CA GLY A 84 9.36 -9.05 2.53
C GLY A 84 8.08 -8.28 2.85
N ASP A 85 7.47 -8.69 3.95
CA ASP A 85 6.25 -8.08 4.46
C ASP A 85 6.61 -7.01 5.51
N ARG A 86 5.80 -5.96 5.58
CA ARG A 86 5.92 -4.88 6.57
C ARG A 86 4.54 -4.47 7.07
N GLU A 87 4.49 -4.05 8.32
CA GLU A 87 3.31 -3.44 8.92
C GLU A 87 3.62 -2.00 9.32
N ILE A 88 2.66 -1.11 9.10
CA ILE A 88 2.75 0.32 9.39
C ILE A 88 1.56 0.69 10.26
N GLY A 89 1.80 1.05 11.51
CA GLY A 89 0.79 1.63 12.40
C GLY A 89 0.52 3.07 12.01
N ILE A 90 -0.75 3.43 11.89
CA ILE A 90 -1.23 4.75 11.49
C ILE A 90 -2.11 5.28 12.61
N GLU A 91 -1.65 6.34 13.26
CA GLU A 91 -2.44 7.04 14.27
C GLU A 91 -3.38 8.03 13.58
N VAL A 92 -4.67 7.89 13.83
CA VAL A 92 -5.68 8.83 13.34
C VAL A 92 -6.13 9.69 14.51
N GLY A 93 -5.56 10.90 14.58
CA GLY A 93 -5.94 11.91 15.57
C GLY A 93 -7.38 12.41 15.37
N ARG A 94 -7.95 12.99 16.43
CA ARG A 94 -9.26 13.64 16.40
C ARG A 94 -9.22 14.94 15.60
#